data_AF-T2JWX9-F1
#
_entry.id   AF-T2JWX9-F1
#
_cell.length_a   1.000
_cell.length_b   1.000
_cell.length_c   1.000
_cell.angle_alpha   90.00
_cell.angle_beta   90.00
_cell.angle_gamma   90.00
#
_symmetry.space_group_name_H-M   'P 1'
#
loop_
_entity.id
_entity.type
_entity.pdbx_description
1 polymer ?
#
loop_
_entity_poly.entity_id
_entity_poly.type
_entity_poly.pdbx_seq_one_letter_code
_entity_poly.pdbx_strand_id
1 'polypeptide(L)'
;MPIIVQSRRRQLANIKKDFPESIIIDVTSKGEDPWIKFSLFYPHGSIPVPYSSGYLSETVEGIWQGLKVFENSPIDLSKMRVKNMKGIKRTVRKNGKCLGHRLGIKGEKLLNYKQARYQIYLPTYHWVLENRLSKLIQELKTLSEKQTIILLDYETNGDVDNLKKPLSHAQLVRLYTENNYPSSPL
;
A
#
# COMPACT_ATOMS: atom_id res chain seq x y z
N MET A 1 22.20 -7.45 4.29
CA MET A 1 21.42 -8.70 4.23
C MET A 1 20.11 -8.47 3.48
N PRO A 2 19.48 -9.49 2.89
CA PRO A 2 18.27 -9.28 2.10
C PRO A 2 17.05 -8.94 2.98
N ILE A 3 16.15 -8.14 2.42
CA ILE A 3 14.76 -8.02 2.89
C ILE A 3 13.93 -8.97 2.03
N ILE A 4 13.14 -9.83 2.66
CA ILE A 4 12.32 -10.85 2.00
C ILE A 4 10.86 -10.65 2.42
N VAL A 5 9.92 -10.78 1.48
CA VAL A 5 8.49 -10.72 1.79
C VAL A 5 7.92 -12.12 1.87
N GLN A 6 7.20 -12.41 2.95
CA GLN A 6 6.48 -13.68 3.16
C GLN A 6 5.01 -13.43 3.44
N SER A 7 4.17 -14.41 3.10
CA SER A 7 2.74 -14.30 3.39
C SER A 7 2.50 -14.35 4.90
N ARG A 8 1.71 -13.41 5.42
CA ARG A 8 1.22 -13.39 6.80
C ARG A 8 0.39 -14.63 7.18
N ARG A 9 -0.10 -15.37 6.17
CA ARG A 9 -0.83 -16.64 6.34
C ARG A 9 0.11 -17.82 6.64
N ARG A 10 1.41 -17.67 6.36
CA ARG A 10 2.41 -18.70 6.64
C ARG A 10 2.69 -18.74 8.15
N GLN A 11 2.77 -19.94 8.71
CA GLN A 11 3.11 -20.12 10.13
C GLN A 11 4.52 -19.59 10.42
N LEU A 12 4.66 -18.85 11.52
CA LEU A 12 5.93 -18.25 11.93
C LEU A 12 7.02 -19.30 12.19
N ALA A 13 6.65 -20.48 12.72
CA ALA A 13 7.57 -21.60 12.92
C ALA A 13 8.21 -22.05 11.60
N ASN A 14 7.42 -22.13 10.52
CA ASN A 14 7.93 -22.50 9.20
C ASN A 14 8.79 -21.40 8.58
N ILE A 15 8.48 -20.12 8.84
CA ILE A 15 9.34 -19.02 8.40
C ILE A 15 10.69 -19.08 9.13
N LYS A 16 10.68 -19.27 10.45
CA LYS A 16 11.90 -19.44 11.24
C LYS A 16 12.70 -20.69 10.85
N LYS A 17 12.04 -21.77 10.42
CA LYS A 17 12.77 -22.94 9.91
C LYS A 17 13.59 -22.61 8.66
N ASP A 18 12.99 -21.87 7.72
CA ASP A 18 13.68 -21.45 6.49
C ASP A 18 14.68 -20.31 6.72
N PHE A 19 14.40 -19.46 7.71
CA PHE A 19 15.17 -18.27 8.05
C PHE A 19 15.42 -18.18 9.58
N PRO A 20 16.28 -19.06 10.15
CA PRO A 20 16.43 -19.22 11.60
C PRO A 20 16.90 -17.96 12.33
N GLU A 21 17.77 -17.22 11.67
CA GLU A 21 18.39 -16.00 12.15
C GLU A 21 17.73 -14.79 11.48
N SER A 22 16.42 -14.76 11.29
CA SER A 22 15.74 -13.61 10.69
C SER A 22 14.91 -12.80 11.68
N ILE A 23 14.84 -11.48 11.43
CA ILE A 23 13.90 -10.60 12.11
C ILE A 23 12.59 -10.63 11.33
N ILE A 24 11.50 -11.04 11.97
CA ILE A 24 10.18 -11.06 11.35
C ILE A 24 9.42 -9.80 11.77
N ILE A 25 8.99 -9.01 10.78
CA ILE A 25 8.29 -7.74 10.96
C ILE A 25 6.94 -7.80 10.25
N ASP A 26 5.85 -7.61 10.98
CA ASP A 26 4.51 -7.53 10.43
C ASP A 26 4.17 -6.08 10.07
N VAL A 27 4.05 -5.79 8.77
CA VAL A 27 3.70 -4.45 8.23
C VAL A 27 2.23 -4.36 7.82
N THR A 28 1.42 -5.35 8.14
CA THR A 28 -0.03 -5.32 7.89
C THR A 28 -0.74 -4.43 8.91
N SER A 29 -2.05 -4.23 8.74
CA SER A 29 -2.90 -3.60 9.75
C SER A 29 -3.03 -4.40 11.06
N LYS A 30 -2.36 -5.55 11.17
CA LYS A 30 -2.27 -6.37 12.39
C LYS A 30 -0.87 -6.36 13.00
N GLY A 31 0.07 -5.65 12.38
CA GLY A 31 1.40 -5.45 12.92
C GLY A 31 1.40 -4.69 14.23
N GLU A 32 2.51 -4.78 14.96
CA GLU A 32 2.75 -4.03 16.18
C GLU A 32 3.39 -2.68 15.86
N ASP A 33 3.30 -1.73 16.79
CA ASP A 33 4.07 -0.50 16.68
C ASP A 33 5.59 -0.79 16.76
N PRO A 34 6.42 -0.08 15.99
CA PRO A 34 6.06 1.00 15.06
C PRO A 34 5.69 0.53 13.65
N TRP A 35 5.80 -0.77 13.36
CA TRP A 35 5.74 -1.37 12.02
C TRP A 35 4.34 -1.34 11.39
N ILE A 36 3.28 -1.31 12.19
CA ILE A 36 1.90 -1.11 11.73
C ILE A 36 1.73 0.15 10.86
N LYS A 37 2.62 1.15 11.03
CA LYS A 37 2.61 2.40 10.27
C LYS A 37 2.86 2.22 8.78
N PHE A 38 3.45 1.09 8.36
CA PHE A 38 3.61 0.76 6.94
C PHE A 38 2.30 0.29 6.28
N SER A 39 1.29 -0.07 7.06
CA SER A 39 -0.02 -0.48 6.54
C SER A 39 -0.68 0.65 5.75
N LEU A 40 -1.26 0.31 4.60
CA LEU A 40 -2.04 1.25 3.77
C LEU A 40 -3.28 1.81 4.50
N PHE A 41 -3.69 1.16 5.58
CA PHE A 41 -4.81 1.54 6.42
C PHE A 41 -4.40 2.41 7.61
N TYR A 42 -3.10 2.63 7.84
CA TYR A 42 -2.64 3.46 8.94
C TYR A 42 -2.99 4.93 8.68
N PRO A 43 -3.66 5.63 9.62
CA PRO A 43 -4.16 6.98 9.41
C PRO A 43 -3.05 8.03 9.60
N HIS A 44 -2.12 8.10 8.66
CA HIS A 44 -1.03 9.09 8.66
C HIS A 44 -1.51 10.54 8.63
N GLY A 45 -2.68 10.78 8.05
CA GLY A 45 -3.21 12.14 7.90
C GLY A 45 -2.47 12.96 6.85
N SER A 46 -3.18 13.93 6.29
CA SER A 46 -2.63 14.92 5.36
C SER A 46 -1.89 14.32 4.16
N ILE A 47 -2.33 13.15 3.68
CA ILE A 47 -1.78 12.53 2.47
C ILE A 47 -2.41 13.24 1.26
N PRO A 48 -1.63 13.86 0.36
CA PRO A 48 -2.17 14.55 -0.80
C PRO A 48 -2.83 13.56 -1.75
N VAL A 49 -4.03 13.91 -2.23
CA VAL A 49 -4.72 13.11 -3.25
C VAL A 49 -4.12 13.43 -4.63
N PRO A 50 -3.60 12.44 -5.37
CA PRO A 50 -3.03 12.68 -6.70
C PRO A 50 -3.98 13.46 -7.62
N TYR A 51 -3.43 14.38 -8.41
CA TYR A 51 -4.17 15.22 -9.37
C TYR A 51 -5.32 16.02 -8.76
N SER A 52 -5.26 16.32 -7.47
CA SER A 52 -6.35 16.97 -6.72
C SER A 52 -5.79 17.97 -5.71
N SER A 53 -5.29 19.11 -6.20
CA SER A 53 -4.72 20.15 -5.35
C SER A 53 -5.69 20.58 -4.24
N GLY A 54 -5.19 20.70 -3.00
CA GLY A 54 -5.97 21.05 -1.81
C GLY A 54 -6.76 19.90 -1.18
N TYR A 55 -6.79 18.71 -1.78
CA TYR A 55 -7.48 17.56 -1.20
C TYR A 55 -6.49 16.63 -0.49
N LEU A 56 -6.88 16.21 0.72
CA LEU A 56 -6.08 15.36 1.60
C LEU A 56 -6.86 14.12 2.04
N SER A 57 -6.13 13.07 2.40
CA SER A 57 -6.68 11.84 2.98
C SER A 57 -5.93 11.43 4.25
N GLU A 58 -6.66 10.69 5.10
CA GLU A 58 -6.13 10.05 6.30
C GLU A 58 -5.25 8.84 5.96
N THR A 59 -5.60 8.06 4.92
CA THR A 59 -4.96 6.78 4.62
C THR A 59 -4.74 6.61 3.11
N VAL A 60 -3.76 5.79 2.73
CA VAL A 60 -3.51 5.43 1.32
C VAL A 60 -4.71 4.66 0.75
N GLU A 61 -5.25 3.72 1.54
CA GLU A 61 -6.45 2.97 1.15
C GLU A 61 -7.66 3.90 0.97
N GLY A 62 -7.76 4.97 1.76
CA GLY A 62 -8.85 5.96 1.64
C GLY A 62 -8.85 6.64 0.28
N ILE A 63 -7.67 6.98 -0.25
CA ILE A 63 -7.51 7.49 -1.62
C ILE A 63 -7.90 6.43 -2.64
N TRP A 64 -7.37 5.22 -2.47
CA TRP A 64 -7.63 4.10 -3.39
C TRP A 64 -9.13 3.77 -3.52
N GLN A 65 -9.81 3.59 -2.39
CA GLN A 65 -11.24 3.30 -2.36
C GLN A 65 -12.09 4.52 -2.71
N GLY A 66 -11.64 5.72 -2.34
CA GLY A 66 -12.34 6.96 -2.62
C GLY A 66 -12.40 7.27 -4.10
N LEU A 67 -11.30 7.11 -4.84
CA LEU A 67 -11.25 7.37 -6.29
C LEU A 67 -11.80 6.22 -7.14
N LYS A 68 -12.13 5.08 -6.53
CA LYS A 68 -12.70 3.93 -7.23
C LYS A 68 -14.08 4.25 -7.79
N VAL A 69 -14.37 3.82 -9.01
CA VAL A 69 -15.67 4.02 -9.67
C VAL A 69 -16.29 2.67 -9.98
N PHE A 70 -17.57 2.54 -9.70
CA PHE A 70 -18.38 1.37 -10.01
C PHE A 70 -19.57 1.75 -10.89
N GLU A 71 -20.21 0.77 -11.52
CA GLU A 71 -21.42 0.96 -12.34
C GLU A 71 -22.51 1.73 -11.59
N ASN A 72 -22.76 1.37 -10.32
CA ASN A 72 -23.87 1.93 -9.54
C ASN A 72 -23.40 2.95 -8.50
N SER A 73 -22.13 3.37 -8.53
CA SER A 73 -21.59 4.30 -7.53
C SER A 73 -20.36 5.05 -8.04
N PRO A 74 -20.37 6.40 -8.02
CA PRO A 74 -19.24 7.23 -8.46
C PRO A 74 -18.09 7.18 -7.44
N ILE A 75 -17.14 8.11 -7.50
CA ILE A 75 -16.14 8.26 -6.42
C ILE A 75 -16.82 8.54 -5.07
N ASP A 76 -16.16 8.21 -3.97
CA ASP A 76 -16.69 8.41 -2.61
C ASP A 76 -15.64 9.07 -1.70
N LEU A 77 -15.72 10.40 -1.57
CA LEU A 77 -14.77 11.19 -0.79
C LEU A 77 -14.85 10.90 0.72
N SER A 78 -15.93 10.29 1.21
CA SER A 78 -16.02 9.91 2.63
C SER A 78 -14.92 8.92 3.02
N LYS A 79 -14.44 8.10 2.07
CA LYS A 79 -13.37 7.13 2.32
C LYS A 79 -12.04 7.79 2.65
N MET A 80 -11.82 9.01 2.17
CA MET A 80 -10.60 9.75 2.46
C MET A 80 -10.51 10.20 3.92
N ARG A 81 -11.62 10.22 4.66
CA ARG A 81 -11.72 10.65 6.06
C ARG A 81 -11.71 9.48 7.07
N VAL A 82 -11.70 8.23 6.60
CA VAL A 82 -11.76 7.06 7.49
C VAL A 82 -10.42 6.83 8.19
N LYS A 83 -10.44 6.77 9.53
CA LYS A 83 -9.24 6.59 10.37
C LYS A 83 -9.10 5.20 11.00
N ASN A 84 -10.18 4.42 11.06
CA ASN A 84 -10.24 3.19 11.87
C ASN A 84 -10.66 1.95 11.06
N MET A 85 -10.38 1.93 9.75
CA MET A 85 -10.72 0.87 8.76
C MET A 85 -12.21 0.57 8.56
N LYS A 86 -13.09 0.96 9.49
CA LYS A 86 -14.52 0.65 9.42
C LYS A 86 -15.15 1.32 8.19
N GLY A 87 -15.72 0.50 7.31
CA GLY A 87 -16.43 0.99 6.12
C GLY A 87 -15.55 1.62 5.04
N ILE A 88 -14.22 1.44 5.08
CA ILE A 88 -13.30 1.99 4.06
C ILE A 88 -13.39 1.26 2.72
N LYS A 89 -13.62 -0.06 2.75
CA LYS A 89 -13.64 -0.88 1.53
C LYS A 89 -14.98 -0.73 0.80
N ARG A 90 -14.90 -0.51 -0.52
CA ARG A 90 -16.04 -0.52 -1.43
C ARG A 90 -15.96 -1.77 -2.32
N THR A 91 -17.04 -2.54 -2.37
CA THR A 91 -17.06 -3.88 -2.96
C THR A 91 -18.03 -3.97 -4.15
N VAL A 92 -17.73 -4.90 -5.07
CA VAL A 92 -18.57 -5.12 -6.27
C VAL A 92 -19.97 -5.63 -5.91
N ARG A 93 -20.10 -6.43 -4.84
CA ARG A 93 -21.40 -6.92 -4.35
C ARG A 93 -22.38 -5.80 -4.04
N LYS A 94 -21.90 -4.66 -3.52
CA LYS A 94 -22.76 -3.52 -3.16
C LYS A 94 -22.88 -2.48 -4.27
N ASN A 95 -21.84 -2.30 -5.08
CA ASN A 95 -21.73 -1.14 -5.98
C ASN A 95 -21.80 -1.50 -7.48
N GLY A 96 -21.92 -2.79 -7.84
CA GLY A 96 -21.83 -3.24 -9.23
C GLY A 96 -20.38 -3.48 -9.68
N LYS A 97 -20.15 -3.68 -10.98
CA LYS A 97 -18.79 -3.91 -11.51
C LYS A 97 -17.90 -2.71 -11.24
N CYS A 98 -16.63 -2.98 -10.91
CA CYS A 98 -15.62 -1.93 -10.81
C CYS A 98 -15.22 -1.48 -12.22
N LEU A 99 -15.41 -0.21 -12.53
CA LEU A 99 -15.10 0.36 -13.84
C LEU A 99 -13.66 0.87 -13.92
N GLY A 100 -13.09 1.33 -12.79
CA GLY A 100 -11.75 1.87 -12.75
C GLY A 100 -11.53 2.81 -11.56
N HIS A 101 -10.56 3.72 -11.69
CA HIS A 101 -10.32 4.80 -10.73
C HIS A 101 -10.28 6.14 -11.46
N ARG A 102 -10.92 7.17 -10.91
CA ARG A 102 -10.89 8.49 -11.52
C ARG A 102 -9.53 9.15 -11.31
N LEU A 103 -8.99 9.77 -12.36
CA LEU A 103 -7.77 10.56 -12.29
C LEU A 103 -8.06 11.89 -11.59
N GLY A 104 -7.95 11.89 -10.26
CA GLY A 104 -8.24 13.04 -9.42
C GLY A 104 -9.72 13.26 -9.13
N ILE A 105 -9.99 14.15 -8.19
CA ILE A 105 -11.33 14.43 -7.66
C ILE A 105 -12.14 15.31 -8.60
N LYS A 106 -11.51 16.14 -9.44
CA LYS A 106 -12.24 16.95 -10.43
C LYS A 106 -11.94 16.53 -11.87
N GLY A 107 -11.18 15.46 -12.08
CA GLY A 107 -10.85 14.96 -13.41
C GLY A 107 -11.99 14.15 -14.03
N GLU A 108 -11.95 14.03 -15.36
CA GLU A 108 -12.96 13.30 -16.15
C GLU A 108 -12.46 11.93 -16.61
N LYS A 109 -11.13 11.73 -16.63
CA LYS A 109 -10.50 10.51 -17.10
C LYS A 109 -10.68 9.36 -16.09
N LEU A 110 -11.17 8.22 -16.59
CA LEU A 110 -11.23 6.97 -15.86
C LEU A 110 -10.03 6.09 -16.21
N LEU A 111 -9.26 5.70 -15.20
CA LEU A 111 -8.10 4.84 -15.32
C LEU A 111 -8.49 3.37 -15.18
N ASN A 112 -7.96 2.52 -16.05
CA ASN A 112 -8.00 1.08 -15.83
C ASN A 112 -7.14 0.69 -14.63
N TYR A 113 -7.21 -0.58 -14.22
CA TYR A 113 -6.53 -1.04 -13.00
C TYR A 113 -4.99 -0.87 -13.04
N LYS A 114 -4.35 -1.13 -14.19
CA LYS A 114 -2.90 -0.92 -14.37
C LYS A 114 -2.55 0.56 -14.25
N GLN A 115 -3.24 1.43 -15.00
CA GLN A 115 -3.04 2.87 -14.95
C GLN A 115 -3.26 3.44 -13.54
N ALA A 116 -4.27 2.95 -12.81
CA ALA A 116 -4.53 3.36 -11.43
C ALA A 116 -3.40 2.96 -10.47
N ARG A 117 -2.76 1.79 -10.67
CA ARG A 117 -1.57 1.44 -9.88
C ARG A 117 -0.46 2.49 -10.05
N TYR A 118 -0.12 2.83 -11.29
CA TYR A 118 0.96 3.77 -11.61
C TYR A 118 0.65 5.23 -11.28
N GLN A 119 -0.57 5.70 -11.52
CA GLN A 119 -0.90 7.12 -11.37
C GLN A 119 -1.49 7.47 -10.01
N ILE A 120 -1.99 6.49 -9.25
CA ILE A 120 -2.62 6.74 -7.95
C ILE A 120 -1.89 5.97 -6.85
N TYR A 121 -1.90 4.64 -6.90
CA TYR A 121 -1.47 3.83 -5.76
C TYR A 121 0.02 4.00 -5.43
N LEU A 122 0.89 3.82 -6.43
CA LEU A 122 2.34 3.94 -6.27
C LEU A 122 2.77 5.35 -5.81
N PRO A 123 2.41 6.46 -6.48
CA PRO A 123 2.83 7.79 -6.05
C PRO A 123 2.27 8.17 -4.67
N THR A 124 1.04 7.73 -4.34
CA THR A 124 0.47 7.95 -3.00
C THR A 124 1.29 7.23 -1.93
N TYR A 125 1.63 5.96 -2.14
CA TYR A 125 2.39 5.20 -1.15
C TYR A 125 3.85 5.64 -1.07
N HIS A 126 4.49 5.94 -2.20
CA HIS A 126 5.82 6.56 -2.25
C HIS A 126 5.87 7.82 -1.38
N TRP A 127 4.90 8.73 -1.55
CA TRP A 127 4.84 9.96 -0.76
C TRP A 127 4.78 9.67 0.75
N VAL A 128 4.03 8.65 1.17
CA VAL A 128 3.97 8.23 2.58
C VAL A 128 5.32 7.67 3.06
N LEU A 129 5.97 6.82 2.26
CA LEU A 129 7.28 6.26 2.59
C LEU A 129 8.31 7.38 2.80
N GLU A 130 8.31 8.37 1.91
CA GLU A 130 9.23 9.51 1.93
C GLU A 130 8.92 10.51 3.06
N ASN A 131 7.65 10.90 3.23
CA ASN A 131 7.26 12.06 4.06
C ASN A 131 6.73 11.69 5.45
N ARG A 132 6.43 10.40 5.70
CA ARG A 132 5.88 9.94 6.99
C ARG A 132 6.70 8.82 7.62
N LEU A 133 7.40 8.03 6.80
CA LEU A 133 8.06 6.80 7.26
C LEU A 133 9.57 6.82 7.07
N SER A 134 10.18 7.94 6.68
CA SER A 134 11.63 8.05 6.44
C SER A 134 12.49 7.51 7.59
N LYS A 135 12.12 7.81 8.85
CA LYS A 135 12.79 7.28 10.04
C LYS A 135 12.70 5.76 10.16
N LEU A 136 11.50 5.19 9.92
CA LEU A 136 11.29 3.74 9.98
C LEU A 136 11.93 3.01 8.80
N ILE A 137 11.99 3.63 7.62
CA ILE A 137 12.76 3.12 6.48
C ILE A 137 14.25 3.07 6.84
N GLN A 138 14.78 4.11 7.48
CA GLN A 138 16.17 4.12 7.91
C GLN A 138 16.44 3.05 8.99
N GLU A 139 15.52 2.88 9.94
CA GLU A 139 15.61 1.80 10.93
C GLU A 139 15.60 0.41 10.26
N LEU A 140 14.68 0.19 9.32
CA LEU A 140 14.60 -1.04 8.54
C LEU A 140 15.90 -1.30 7.76
N LYS A 141 16.48 -0.26 7.16
CA LYS A 141 17.76 -0.33 6.46
C LYS A 141 18.89 -0.73 7.41
N THR A 142 19.02 -0.09 8.56
CA THR A 142 20.03 -0.42 9.58
C THR A 142 19.87 -1.84 10.11
N LEU A 143 18.63 -2.32 10.32
CA LEU A 143 18.38 -3.71 10.69
C LEU A 143 18.82 -4.67 9.58
N SER A 144 18.55 -4.31 8.32
CA SER A 144 18.87 -5.15 7.15
C SER A 144 20.37 -5.25 6.89
N GLU A 145 21.19 -4.32 7.40
CA GLU A 145 22.64 -4.44 7.35
C GLU A 145 23.16 -5.56 8.24
N LYS A 146 22.47 -5.82 9.36
CA LYS A 146 22.89 -6.79 10.38
C LYS A 146 22.30 -8.18 10.17
N GLN A 147 21.05 -8.25 9.71
CA GLN A 147 20.29 -9.49 9.71
C GLN A 147 19.27 -9.54 8.57
N THR A 148 18.93 -10.74 8.11
CA THR A 148 17.84 -10.91 7.13
C THR A 148 16.53 -10.47 7.75
N ILE A 149 15.75 -9.67 7.03
CA ILE A 149 14.43 -9.22 7.48
C ILE A 149 13.35 -9.93 6.68
N ILE A 150 12.36 -10.49 7.37
CA ILE A 150 11.13 -10.99 6.79
C ILE A 150 10.00 -10.00 7.03
N LEU A 151 9.55 -9.31 5.98
CA LEU A 151 8.33 -8.50 6.03
C LEU A 151 7.11 -9.38 5.77
N LEU A 152 6.10 -9.28 6.62
CA LEU A 152 4.83 -9.99 6.45
C LEU A 152 3.76 -9.11 5.80
N ASP A 153 3.09 -9.68 4.82
CA ASP A 153 1.91 -9.10 4.17
C ASP A 153 0.93 -10.20 3.74
N TYR A 154 -0.34 -9.87 3.54
CA TYR A 154 -1.31 -10.83 3.01
C TYR A 154 -1.03 -11.17 1.55
N GLU A 155 -0.50 -10.22 0.78
CA GLU A 155 -0.07 -10.44 -0.60
C GLU A 155 1.45 -10.44 -0.70
N THR A 156 2.01 -11.07 -1.74
CA THR A 156 3.47 -11.13 -1.96
C THR A 156 3.88 -10.75 -3.37
N ASN A 157 2.93 -10.33 -4.22
CA ASN A 157 3.20 -9.89 -5.58
C ASN A 157 3.91 -8.53 -5.54
N GLY A 158 5.16 -8.47 -5.99
CA GLY A 158 5.92 -7.23 -6.16
C GLY A 158 5.88 -6.68 -7.58
N ASP A 159 5.32 -7.44 -8.52
CA ASP A 159 5.21 -7.04 -9.93
C ASP A 159 3.94 -6.19 -10.13
N VAL A 160 4.15 -4.92 -10.44
CA VAL A 160 3.09 -3.94 -10.69
C VAL A 160 2.28 -4.28 -11.94
N ASP A 161 2.91 -4.92 -12.92
CA ASP A 161 2.30 -5.34 -14.18
C ASP A 161 1.56 -6.67 -14.06
N ASN A 162 1.84 -7.47 -13.03
CA ASN A 162 1.04 -8.64 -12.71
C ASN A 162 -0.31 -8.24 -12.12
N LEU A 163 -1.31 -8.08 -12.99
CA LEU A 163 -2.68 -7.72 -12.61
C LEU A 163 -3.50 -8.88 -12.04
N LYS A 164 -3.01 -10.13 -12.16
CA LYS A 164 -3.71 -11.33 -11.67
C LYS A 164 -3.72 -11.43 -10.15
N LYS A 165 -2.80 -10.74 -9.48
CA LYS A 165 -2.68 -10.71 -8.02
C LYS A 165 -2.65 -9.26 -7.52
N PRO A 166 -3.24 -8.94 -6.36
CA PRO A 166 -3.11 -7.61 -5.79
C PRO A 166 -1.64 -7.32 -5.46
N LEU A 167 -1.25 -6.04 -5.55
CA LEU A 167 0.12 -5.61 -5.26
C LEU A 167 0.37 -5.66 -3.75
N SER A 168 1.52 -6.20 -3.34
CA SER A 168 1.95 -6.23 -1.95
C SER A 168 2.55 -4.89 -1.54
N HIS A 169 2.08 -4.29 -0.45
CA HIS A 169 2.72 -3.09 0.08
C HIS A 169 4.05 -3.42 0.75
N ALA A 170 4.21 -4.61 1.34
CA ALA A 170 5.52 -5.04 1.86
C ALA A 170 6.59 -5.15 0.76
N GLN A 171 6.22 -5.61 -0.44
CA GLN A 171 7.16 -5.59 -1.57
C GLN A 171 7.53 -4.17 -1.98
N LEU A 172 6.58 -3.23 -1.92
CA LEU A 172 6.89 -1.82 -2.19
C LEU A 172 7.78 -1.19 -1.12
N VAL A 173 7.62 -1.54 0.16
CA VAL A 173 8.54 -1.13 1.23
C VAL A 173 9.94 -1.64 0.93
N ARG A 174 10.09 -2.93 0.63
CA ARG A 174 11.37 -3.53 0.24
C ARG A 174 11.98 -2.78 -0.96
N LEU A 175 11.24 -2.64 -2.05
CA LEU A 175 11.72 -1.98 -3.27
C LEU A 175 12.13 -0.53 -3.00
N TYR A 176 11.38 0.20 -2.15
CA TYR A 176 11.77 1.54 -1.73
C TYR A 176 13.10 1.55 -0.96
N THR A 177 13.25 0.67 0.03
CA THR A 177 14.49 0.53 0.81
C THR A 177 15.70 0.16 -0.05
N GLU A 178 15.47 -0.60 -1.13
CA GLU A 178 16.48 -1.02 -2.10
C GLU A 178 16.70 0.01 -3.24
N ASN A 179 16.07 1.20 -3.18
CA ASN A 179 16.10 2.24 -4.23
C ASN A 179 15.59 1.78 -5.61
N ASN A 180 14.71 0.78 -5.64
CA ASN A 180 14.12 0.17 -6.83
C ASN A 180 12.60 0.37 -6.86
N TYR A 181 12.10 1.47 -6.31
CA TYR A 181 10.66 1.72 -6.26
C TYR A 181 10.07 1.87 -7.68
N PRO A 182 8.96 1.18 -8.01
CA PRO A 182 8.39 1.27 -9.34
C PRO A 182 7.89 2.68 -9.67
N SER A 183 8.34 3.23 -10.78
CA SER A 183 7.80 4.43 -11.41
C SER A 183 7.07 4.06 -12.70
N SER A 184 6.20 4.96 -13.19
CA SER A 184 5.62 4.75 -14.53
C SER A 184 6.76 4.64 -15.53
N PRO A 185 6.79 3.61 -16.41
CA PRO A 185 7.64 3.70 -17.58
C PRO A 185 7.26 4.98 -18.32
N LEU A 186 8.29 5.79 -18.62
CA LEU A 186 8.18 6.99 -19.45
C LEU A 186 7.65 6.62 -20.84
#